data_AF-A0A2N2DA93-F1
#
_entry.id   AF-A0A2N2DA93-F1
#
_cell.length_a   1.000
_cell.length_b   1.000
_cell.length_c   1.000
_cell.angle_alpha   90.00
_cell.angle_beta   90.00
_cell.angle_gamma   90.00
#
_symmetry.space_group_name_H-M   'P 1'
#
loop_
_entity.id
_entity.type
_entity.pdbx_description
1 polymer ?
#
loop_
_entity_poly.entity_id
_entity_poly.type
_entity_poly.pdbx_seq_one_letter_code
_entity_poly.pdbx_strand_id
1 'polypeptide(L)'
;MFLKKGGFIAWGIVPVFEACFQETAFSLKERLNGYMESLYKKGVEEKLLRRQMIITPSCGTGLYPPELAQRVYELTAELSEAVKK
;
A
#
# COMPACT_ATOMS: atom_id res chain seq x y z
N MET A 1 11.37 11.85 -15.55
CA MET A 1 10.34 11.83 -14.48
C MET A 1 9.35 10.71 -14.78
N PHE A 2 9.38 9.63 -14.00
CA PHE A 2 8.60 8.39 -14.22
C PHE A 2 7.08 8.63 -14.12
N LEU A 3 6.63 9.30 -13.04
CA LEU A 3 5.21 9.60 -12.82
C LEU A 3 4.64 10.57 -13.88
N LYS A 4 5.37 11.64 -14.24
CA LYS A 4 4.95 12.56 -15.32
C LYS A 4 4.81 11.88 -16.69
N LYS A 5 5.44 10.72 -16.89
CA LYS A 5 5.32 9.92 -18.12
C LYS A 5 4.18 8.89 -18.04
N GLY A 6 3.34 8.94 -17.01
CA GLY A 6 2.23 7.99 -16.82
C GLY A 6 2.58 6.75 -15.99
N GLY A 7 3.79 6.64 -15.43
CA GLY A 7 4.17 5.50 -14.58
C GLY A 7 3.41 5.42 -13.27
N PHE A 8 3.25 4.21 -12.71
CA PHE A 8 2.54 3.95 -11.45
C PHE A 8 3.49 3.40 -10.40
N ILE A 9 3.20 3.68 -9.12
CA ILE A 9 3.90 3.06 -7.97
C ILE A 9 3.00 2.01 -7.36
N ALA A 10 3.48 0.76 -7.33
CA ALA A 10 2.89 -0.28 -6.50
C ALA A 10 3.47 -0.17 -5.08
N TRP A 11 2.60 0.11 -4.11
CA TRP A 11 2.95 0.21 -2.70
C TRP A 11 2.75 -1.15 -2.04
N GLY A 12 3.82 -1.95 -1.99
CA GLY A 12 3.88 -3.23 -1.28
C GLY A 12 3.91 -3.06 0.24
N ILE A 13 2.85 -2.45 0.80
CA ILE A 13 2.81 -1.99 2.18
C ILE A 13 2.11 -2.98 3.13
N VAL A 14 1.26 -3.86 2.60
CA VAL A 14 0.53 -4.84 3.42
C VAL A 14 1.47 -6.01 3.72
N PRO A 15 1.81 -6.29 4.99
CA PRO A 15 2.79 -7.31 5.33
C PRO A 15 2.26 -8.72 5.03
N VAL A 16 3.16 -9.62 4.63
CA VAL A 16 2.86 -11.01 4.29
C VAL A 16 3.45 -12.00 5.29
N PHE A 17 2.94 -12.01 6.51
CA PHE A 17 3.31 -12.94 7.60
C PHE A 17 2.40 -12.60 8.80
N GLU A 18 2.72 -13.08 10.00
CA GLU A 18 1.92 -12.86 11.22
C GLU A 18 1.62 -11.38 11.53
N ALA A 19 2.46 -10.44 11.05
CA ALA A 19 2.19 -9.01 11.24
C ALA A 19 0.89 -8.52 10.58
N CYS A 20 0.33 -9.23 9.59
CA CYS A 20 -0.97 -8.87 9.01
C CYS A 20 -2.12 -8.94 10.03
N PHE A 21 -1.95 -9.69 11.12
CA PHE A 21 -2.92 -9.77 12.22
C PHE A 21 -2.79 -8.62 13.22
N GLN A 22 -1.65 -7.91 13.23
CA GLN A 22 -1.39 -6.76 14.12
C GLN A 22 -1.62 -5.42 13.43
N GLU A 23 -1.80 -5.43 12.11
CA GLU A 23 -2.00 -4.24 11.31
C GLU A 23 -3.49 -4.01 11.01
N THR A 24 -3.84 -2.74 10.80
CA THR A 24 -5.17 -2.29 10.39
C THR A 24 -5.04 -1.43 9.14
N ALA A 25 -6.13 -1.26 8.40
CA ALA A 25 -6.14 -0.31 7.29
C ALA A 25 -5.78 1.12 7.74
N PHE A 26 -6.12 1.50 8.98
CA PHE A 26 -5.76 2.80 9.55
C PHE A 26 -4.23 2.93 9.74
N SER A 27 -3.60 1.99 10.46
CA SER A 27 -2.15 2.03 10.71
C SER A 27 -1.35 2.00 9.41
N LEU A 28 -1.78 1.21 8.43
CA LEU A 28 -1.16 1.15 7.12
C LEU A 28 -1.39 2.43 6.30
N LYS A 29 -2.56 3.07 6.39
CA LYS A 29 -2.83 4.37 5.74
C LYS A 29 -1.93 5.46 6.32
N GLU A 30 -1.75 5.51 7.64
CA GLU A 30 -0.83 6.47 8.27
C GLU A 30 0.62 6.26 7.78
N ARG A 31 1.09 5.00 7.75
CA ARG A 31 2.41 4.66 7.22
C ARG A 31 2.57 5.07 5.76
N LEU A 32 1.56 4.78 4.93
CA LEU A 32 1.55 5.16 3.51
C LEU A 32 1.64 6.68 3.33
N ASN A 33 0.87 7.44 4.10
CA ASN A 33 0.89 8.90 4.06
C ASN A 33 2.29 9.45 4.42
N GLY A 34 2.95 8.87 5.44
CA GLY A 34 4.33 9.23 5.78
C GLY A 34 5.32 8.98 4.64
N TYR A 35 5.17 7.86 3.92
CA TYR A 35 5.99 7.60 2.73
C TYR A 35 5.71 8.59 1.59
N MET A 36 4.46 8.90 1.32
CA MET A 36 4.09 9.91 0.32
C MET A 36 4.62 11.30 0.69
N GLU A 37 4.55 11.69 1.96
CA GLU A 37 5.08 12.95 2.47
C GLU A 37 6.60 13.03 2.24
N SER A 38 7.33 11.93 2.45
CA SER A 38 8.78 11.88 2.19
C SER A 38 9.13 12.13 0.72
N LEU A 39 8.28 11.68 -0.21
CA LEU A 39 8.45 11.92 -1.65
C LEU A 39 8.01 13.34 -2.04
N TYR A 40 6.96 13.86 -1.41
CA TYR A 40 6.52 15.24 -1.57
C TYR A 40 7.64 16.22 -1.19
N LYS A 41 8.30 16.00 -0.04
CA LYS A 41 9.46 16.79 0.40
C LYS A 41 10.64 16.75 -0.57
N LYS A 42 10.72 15.73 -1.43
CA LYS A 42 11.72 15.58 -2.49
C LYS A 42 11.27 16.16 -3.85
N GLY A 43 10.13 16.85 -3.89
CA GLY A 43 9.62 17.54 -5.08
C GLY A 43 8.70 16.69 -5.97
N VAL A 44 8.22 15.53 -5.49
CA VAL A 44 7.21 14.76 -6.22
C VAL A 44 5.83 15.35 -5.96
N GLU A 45 5.07 15.59 -7.02
CA GLU A 45 3.72 16.14 -6.92
C GLU A 45 2.77 15.16 -6.21
N GLU A 46 2.15 15.60 -5.12
CA GLU A 46 1.24 14.76 -4.31
C GLU A 46 0.08 14.19 -5.14
N LYS A 47 -0.46 14.99 -6.06
CA LYS A 47 -1.54 14.55 -6.96
C LYS A 47 -1.14 13.34 -7.81
N LEU A 48 0.12 13.27 -8.25
CA LEU A 48 0.62 12.12 -9.01
C LEU A 48 0.76 10.89 -8.12
N LEU A 49 1.27 11.06 -6.89
CA LEU A 49 1.39 9.96 -5.92
C LEU A 49 0.04 9.34 -5.56
N ARG A 50 -1.03 10.14 -5.46
CA ARG A 50 -2.38 9.66 -5.16
C ARG A 50 -3.12 9.08 -6.37
N ARG A 51 -2.90 9.62 -7.57
CA ARG A 51 -3.59 9.15 -8.79
C ARG A 51 -2.90 7.96 -9.46
N GLN A 52 -1.59 7.83 -9.29
CA GLN A 52 -0.78 6.82 -9.99
C GLN A 52 -0.19 5.81 -9.00
N MET A 53 -1.08 5.22 -8.21
CA MET A 53 -0.73 4.24 -7.18
C MET A 53 -1.55 2.97 -7.29
N ILE A 54 -0.96 1.89 -6.82
CA ILE A 54 -1.60 0.59 -6.62
C ILE A 54 -1.22 0.14 -5.22
N ILE A 55 -2.18 -0.35 -4.43
CA ILE A 55 -1.88 -0.99 -3.14
C ILE A 55 -1.67 -2.48 -3.40
N THR A 56 -0.56 -3.03 -2.90
CA THR A 56 -0.27 -4.45 -3.00
C THR A 56 0.20 -5.02 -1.67
N PRO A 57 0.11 -6.34 -1.48
CA PRO A 57 0.93 -7.05 -0.51
C PRO A 57 2.43 -6.77 -0.74
N SER A 58 3.21 -6.91 0.33
CA SER A 58 4.67 -6.71 0.28
C SER A 58 5.39 -7.84 -0.47
N CYS A 59 4.78 -9.02 -0.57
CA CYS A 59 5.25 -10.16 -1.38
C CYS A 59 4.04 -11.04 -1.78
N GLY A 60 4.27 -12.16 -2.48
CA GLY A 60 3.24 -13.15 -2.75
C GLY A 60 2.88 -13.97 -1.51
N THR A 61 1.67 -14.55 -1.49
CA THR A 61 1.20 -15.40 -0.39
C THR A 61 1.25 -16.89 -0.68
N GLY A 62 1.88 -17.31 -1.79
CA GLY A 62 1.81 -18.69 -2.31
C GLY A 62 2.44 -19.77 -1.41
N LEU A 63 3.21 -19.38 -0.39
CA LEU A 63 3.83 -20.30 0.57
C LEU A 63 3.14 -20.29 1.95
N TYR A 64 2.07 -19.51 2.13
CA TYR A 64 1.39 -19.36 3.42
C TYR A 64 0.05 -20.11 3.46
N PRO A 65 -0.43 -20.45 4.67
CA PRO A 65 -1.75 -21.03 4.85
C PRO A 65 -2.86 -20.13 4.26
N PRO A 66 -3.97 -20.71 3.77
CA PRO A 66 -5.09 -19.96 3.20
C PRO A 66 -5.63 -18.85 4.10
N GLU A 67 -5.68 -19.08 5.42
CA GLU A 67 -6.14 -18.07 6.41
C GLU A 67 -5.26 -16.82 6.42
N LEU A 68 -3.93 -16.99 6.38
CA LEU A 68 -3.00 -15.87 6.32
C LEU A 68 -3.13 -15.14 4.99
N ALA A 69 -3.21 -15.88 3.89
CA ALA A 69 -3.42 -15.30 2.56
C ALA A 69 -4.73 -14.50 2.52
N GLN A 70 -5.82 -15.04 3.05
CA GLN A 70 -7.11 -14.37 3.16
C GLN A 70 -6.99 -13.06 3.95
N ARG A 71 -6.39 -13.10 5.15
CA ARG A 71 -6.20 -11.89 5.97
C ARG A 71 -5.39 -10.81 5.24
N VAL A 72 -4.32 -11.19 4.55
CA VAL A 72 -3.49 -10.27 3.75
C VAL A 72 -4.32 -9.58 2.68
N TYR A 73 -5.13 -10.33 1.93
CA TYR A 73 -5.93 -9.75 0.84
C TYR A 73 -7.13 -8.95 1.34
N GLU A 74 -7.76 -9.35 2.45
CA GLU A 74 -8.77 -8.54 3.15
C GLU A 74 -8.19 -7.20 3.57
N LEU A 75 -7.04 -7.21 4.26
CA LEU A 75 -6.37 -5.98 4.71
C LEU A 75 -5.91 -5.10 3.54
N THR A 76 -5.51 -5.72 2.42
CA THR A 76 -5.20 -5.02 1.16
C THR A 76 -6.43 -4.32 0.58
N ALA A 77 -7.58 -4.99 0.56
CA ALA A 77 -8.84 -4.40 0.10
C ALA A 77 -9.31 -3.28 1.03
N GLU A 78 -9.28 -3.49 2.35
CA GLU A 78 -9.64 -2.49 3.36
C GLU A 78 -8.78 -1.22 3.21
N LEU A 79 -7.45 -1.37 3.06
CA LEU A 79 -6.56 -0.25 2.83
C LEU A 79 -6.87 0.45 1.50
N SER A 80 -7.13 -0.30 0.43
CA SER A 80 -7.51 0.27 -0.87
C SER A 80 -8.77 1.14 -0.76
N GLU A 81 -9.79 0.69 -0.03
CA GLU A 81 -10.99 1.49 0.22
C GLU A 81 -10.71 2.69 1.12
N ALA A 82 -9.87 2.53 2.14
CA ALA A 82 -9.50 3.61 3.04
C ALA A 82 -8.75 4.75 2.33
N VAL A 83 -7.99 4.48 1.26
CA VAL A 83 -7.25 5.51 0.51
C VAL A 83 -8.04 6.16 -0.64
N LYS A 84 -9.15 5.52 -1.09
CA LYS A 84 -10.06 6.11 -2.10
C LYS A 84 -10.92 7.24 -1.53
N LYS A 85 -11.19 7.19 -0.21
CA LYS A 85 -11.89 8.23 0.56
C LYS A 85 -10.93 9.35 0.95
#